data_AF-A0A352VCB4-F1
#
_entry.id   AF-A0A352VCB4-F1
#
_cell.length_a   1.000
_cell.length_b   1.000
_cell.length_c   1.000
_cell.angle_alpha   90.00
_cell.angle_beta   90.00
_cell.angle_gamma   90.00
#
_symmetry.space_group_name_H-M   'P 1'
#
loop_
_entity.id
_entity.type
_entity.pdbx_description
1 polymer ?
#
loop_
_entity_poly.entity_id
_entity_poly.type
_entity_poly.pdbx_seq_one_letter_code
_entity_poly.pdbx_strand_id
1 'polypeptide(L)'
;MNKKQQERYNRLLPEGKPKYVRCYDNNGKTADRYTVVFTGRIPGRQIGEQFGLAMSNNPFHPQGIGQHFEYGYRIDYPGYSHLGKKIKFDDLPKDCQTLVLSDYVDYWKLKEHPLYSEY
;
A
#
# COMPACT_ATOMS: atom_id res chain seq x y z
N MET A 1 5.52 23.92 -0.22
CA MET A 1 5.83 23.00 -1.32
C MET A 1 6.03 23.80 -2.61
N ASN A 2 7.07 23.52 -3.40
CA ASN A 2 7.28 24.19 -4.69
C ASN A 2 6.42 23.57 -5.81
N LYS A 3 6.30 24.24 -6.97
CA LYS A 3 5.46 23.79 -8.09
C LYS A 3 5.76 22.35 -8.52
N LYS A 4 7.04 21.99 -8.64
CA LYS A 4 7.47 20.62 -9.05
C LYS A 4 7.08 19.57 -8.01
N GLN A 5 7.23 19.90 -6.72
CA GLN A 5 6.82 19.02 -5.63
C GLN A 5 5.29 18.83 -5.60
N GLN A 6 4.52 19.89 -5.85
CA GLN A 6 3.05 19.81 -5.95
C GLN A 6 2.58 18.96 -7.12
N GLU A 7 3.17 19.14 -8.30
CA GLU A 7 2.87 18.31 -9.48
C GLU A 7 3.20 16.84 -9.21
N ARG A 8 4.34 16.58 -8.56
CA ARG A 8 4.74 15.24 -8.15
C ARG A 8 3.76 14.64 -7.15
N TYR A 9 3.35 15.40 -6.13
CA TYR A 9 2.37 15.01 -5.13
C TYR A 9 1.04 14.63 -5.79
N ASN A 10 0.47 15.52 -6.60
CA ASN A 10 -0.81 15.29 -7.30
C ASN A 10 -0.75 14.08 -8.25
N ARG A 11 0.41 13.82 -8.85
CA ARG A 11 0.61 12.66 -9.71
C ARG A 11 0.67 11.34 -8.94
N LEU A 12 1.21 11.34 -7.72
CA LEU A 12 1.40 10.15 -6.89
C LEU A 12 0.22 9.87 -5.97
N LEU A 13 -0.47 10.93 -5.54
CA LEU A 13 -1.67 10.93 -4.72
C LEU A 13 -2.81 11.72 -5.40
N PRO A 14 -3.30 11.30 -6.58
CA PRO A 14 -4.46 11.93 -7.19
C PRO A 14 -5.65 11.85 -6.21
N GLU A 15 -6.27 12.99 -5.91
CA GLU A 15 -7.36 13.10 -4.93
C GLU A 15 -7.01 12.54 -3.54
N GLY A 16 -5.71 12.53 -3.18
CA GLY A 16 -5.22 11.98 -1.92
C GLY A 16 -5.11 10.45 -1.89
N LYS A 17 -5.32 9.75 -3.02
CA LYS A 17 -5.31 8.29 -3.10
C LYS A 17 -4.02 7.76 -3.71
N PRO A 18 -3.42 6.68 -3.16
CA PRO A 18 -2.18 6.12 -3.69
C PRO A 18 -2.40 5.60 -5.12
N LYS A 19 -1.70 6.19 -6.09
CA LYS A 19 -1.79 5.79 -7.49
C LYS A 19 -1.28 4.37 -7.73
N TYR A 20 -0.20 3.99 -7.06
CA TYR A 20 0.52 2.74 -7.34
C TYR A 20 0.30 1.68 -6.27
N VAL A 21 -0.95 1.32 -6.01
CA VAL A 21 -1.31 0.17 -5.17
C VAL A 21 -2.31 -0.74 -5.87
N ARG A 22 -2.29 -2.01 -5.52
CA ARG A 22 -3.38 -2.94 -5.84
C ARG A 22 -3.83 -3.58 -4.53
N CYS A 23 -5.13 -3.59 -4.31
CA CYS A 23 -5.76 -4.03 -3.08
C CYS A 23 -6.58 -5.29 -3.36
N TYR A 24 -6.52 -6.24 -2.44
CA TYR A 24 -7.21 -7.51 -2.52
C TYR A 24 -7.91 -7.80 -1.20
N ASP A 25 -9.09 -8.42 -1.30
CA ASP A 25 -9.88 -8.89 -0.16
C ASP A 25 -10.16 -10.38 -0.36
N ASN A 26 -9.68 -11.20 0.58
CA ASN A 26 -9.92 -12.64 0.57
C ASN A 26 -11.29 -13.02 1.16
N ASN A 27 -12.13 -12.05 1.51
CA ASN A 27 -13.46 -12.16 2.12
C ASN A 27 -13.45 -12.82 3.51
N GLY A 28 -12.39 -12.56 4.29
CA GLY A 28 -12.26 -13.05 5.66
C GLY A 28 -11.92 -14.53 5.76
N LYS A 29 -11.31 -15.12 4.72
CA LYS A 29 -10.83 -16.51 4.74
C LYS A 29 -9.71 -16.72 5.75
N THR A 30 -8.94 -15.68 6.02
CA THR A 30 -7.85 -15.65 7.00
C THR A 30 -7.94 -14.36 7.82
N ALA A 31 -7.16 -14.29 8.91
CA ALA A 31 -7.12 -13.10 9.77
C ALA A 31 -6.52 -11.88 9.04
N ASP A 32 -5.56 -12.09 8.13
CA ASP A 32 -4.98 -11.11 7.22
C ASP A 32 -5.84 -10.94 5.96
N ARG A 33 -7.11 -10.57 6.18
CA ARG A 33 -8.14 -10.48 5.15
C ARG A 33 -7.72 -9.69 3.90
N TYR A 34 -7.01 -8.58 4.09
CA TYR A 34 -6.62 -7.68 3.01
C TYR A 34 -5.15 -7.83 2.67
N THR A 35 -4.86 -7.88 1.38
CA THR A 35 -3.50 -7.76 0.87
C THR A 35 -3.38 -6.51 0.02
N VAL A 36 -2.35 -5.71 0.26
CA VAL A 36 -2.01 -4.58 -0.60
C VAL A 36 -0.60 -4.77 -1.12
N VAL A 37 -0.42 -4.58 -2.42
CA VAL A 37 0.90 -4.61 -3.06
C VAL A 37 1.23 -3.24 -3.64
N PHE A 38 2.43 -2.74 -3.36
CA PHE A 38 2.90 -1.46 -3.88
C PHE A 38 3.48 -1.66 -5.27
N THR A 39 2.81 -1.09 -6.26
CA THR A 39 3.21 -1.21 -7.67
C THR A 39 4.08 -0.02 -8.08
N GLY A 40 4.53 0.01 -9.34
CA GLY A 40 5.33 1.13 -9.84
C GLY A 40 6.80 1.11 -9.38
N ARG A 41 7.50 2.21 -9.67
CA ARG A 41 8.94 2.35 -9.42
C ARG A 41 9.16 3.03 -8.08
N ILE A 42 9.36 2.22 -7.03
CA ILE A 42 9.72 2.70 -5.69
C ILE A 42 11.22 3.01 -5.66
N PRO A 43 11.65 4.21 -5.21
CA PRO A 43 13.05 4.52 -5.01
C PRO A 43 13.76 3.49 -4.11
N GLY A 44 14.87 2.92 -4.59
CA GLY A 44 15.67 1.95 -3.84
C GLY A 44 15.21 0.49 -3.95
N ARG A 45 14.00 0.22 -4.48
CA ARG A 45 13.52 -1.16 -4.72
C ARG A 45 14.10 -1.73 -6.02
N GLN A 46 14.59 -2.97 -5.98
CA GLN A 46 15.11 -3.66 -7.16
C GLN A 46 13.99 -4.02 -8.15
N ILE A 47 14.38 -4.28 -9.41
CA ILE A 47 13.41 -4.72 -10.42
C ILE A 47 13.00 -6.15 -10.11
N GLY A 48 11.70 -6.38 -9.95
CA GLY A 48 11.13 -7.70 -9.69
C GLY A 48 10.66 -7.86 -8.24
N GLU A 49 11.26 -7.11 -7.31
CA GLU A 49 10.85 -7.08 -5.91
C GLU A 49 9.43 -6.51 -5.75
N GLN A 50 8.69 -7.09 -4.80
CA GLN A 50 7.35 -6.71 -4.45
C GLN A 50 7.26 -6.44 -2.96
N PHE A 51 6.97 -5.20 -2.62
CA PHE A 51 6.63 -4.79 -1.26
C PHE A 51 5.12 -4.85 -1.11
N GLY A 52 4.65 -5.20 0.09
CA GLY A 52 3.23 -5.21 0.37
C GLY A 52 2.90 -5.28 1.86
N LEU A 53 1.60 -5.29 2.11
CA LEU A 53 0.98 -5.34 3.42
C LEU A 53 -0.04 -6.48 3.45
N ALA A 54 0.02 -7.26 4.52
CA ALA A 54 -1.03 -8.19 4.92
C ALA A 54 -1.75 -7.58 6.13
N MET A 55 -3.08 -7.44 6.06
CA MET A 55 -3.84 -6.67 7.04
C MET A 55 -5.17 -7.31 7.42
N SER A 56 -5.50 -7.25 8.70
CA SER A 56 -6.85 -7.44 9.22
C SER A 56 -7.72 -6.18 9.04
N ASN A 57 -8.98 -6.21 9.47
CA ASN A 57 -9.84 -5.01 9.49
C ASN A 57 -9.30 -3.89 10.42
N ASN A 58 -8.52 -4.23 11.45
CA ASN A 58 -8.03 -3.30 12.48
C ASN A 58 -6.50 -3.45 12.60
N PRO A 59 -5.70 -3.01 11.61
CA PRO A 59 -4.28 -3.32 11.53
C PRO A 59 -3.42 -2.74 12.66
N PHE A 60 -3.91 -1.71 13.36
CA PHE A 60 -3.21 -1.09 14.51
C PHE A 60 -3.65 -1.66 15.86
N HIS A 61 -4.64 -2.56 15.90
CA HIS A 61 -5.07 -3.17 17.15
C HIS A 61 -4.00 -4.16 17.65
N PRO A 62 -3.77 -4.31 18.96
CA PRO A 62 -2.77 -5.25 19.49
C PRO A 62 -2.97 -6.71 19.07
N GLN A 63 -4.21 -7.09 18.76
CA GLN A 63 -4.58 -8.42 18.21
C GLN A 63 -4.87 -8.38 16.70
N GLY A 64 -4.71 -7.22 16.08
CA GLY A 64 -4.86 -7.03 14.65
C GLY A 64 -3.62 -7.46 13.90
N ILE A 65 -3.76 -7.61 12.58
CA ILE A 65 -2.66 -7.84 11.67
C ILE A 65 -2.45 -6.58 10.83
N GLY A 66 -1.24 -6.05 10.86
CA GLY A 66 -0.73 -4.97 10.01
C GLY A 66 0.74 -5.26 9.71
N GLN A 67 0.99 -6.23 8.83
CA GLN A 67 2.32 -6.81 8.62
C GLN A 67 2.88 -6.44 7.25
N HIS A 68 4.08 -5.88 7.24
CA HIS A 68 4.87 -5.66 6.03
C HIS A 68 5.47 -6.98 5.52
N PHE A 69 5.51 -7.14 4.21
CA PHE A 69 6.23 -8.23 3.58
C PHE A 69 6.98 -7.76 2.34
N GLU A 70 7.99 -8.54 1.98
CA GLU A 70 8.79 -8.37 0.79
C GLU A 70 9.01 -9.72 0.11
N TYR A 71 8.87 -9.73 -1.22
CA TYR A 71 9.24 -10.87 -2.06
C TYR A 71 10.19 -10.42 -3.15
N GLY A 72 11.19 -11.25 -3.48
CA GLY A 72 12.08 -11.04 -4.62
C GLY A 72 11.41 -11.21 -6.00
N TYR A 73 10.09 -11.41 -6.04
CA TYR A 73 9.29 -11.57 -7.24
C TYR A 73 7.90 -10.97 -7.05
N ARG A 74 7.17 -10.73 -8.15
CA ARG A 74 5.79 -10.24 -8.11
C ARG A 74 4.83 -11.34 -7.72
N ILE A 75 4.12 -11.16 -6.61
CA ILE A 75 3.11 -12.12 -6.15
C ILE A 75 1.77 -11.99 -6.86
N ASP A 76 1.49 -10.85 -7.52
CA ASP A 76 0.18 -10.60 -8.15
C ASP A 76 0.18 -10.79 -9.68
N TYR A 77 1.24 -11.39 -10.23
CA TYR A 77 1.43 -11.64 -11.66
C TYR A 77 2.19 -12.96 -11.90
N PRO A 78 1.80 -13.80 -12.88
CA PRO A 78 0.74 -13.62 -13.87
C PRO A 78 -0.69 -13.83 -13.33
N GLY A 79 -0.84 -14.34 -12.11
CA GLY A 79 -2.13 -14.53 -11.44
C GLY A 79 -2.12 -13.99 -10.02
N TYR A 80 -3.31 -13.65 -9.52
CA TYR A 80 -3.51 -13.09 -8.18
C TYR A 80 -4.60 -13.84 -7.39
N SER A 81 -5.07 -14.99 -7.88
CA SER A 81 -6.22 -15.71 -7.31
C SER A 81 -6.03 -16.09 -5.84
N HIS A 82 -4.79 -16.33 -5.41
CA HIS A 82 -4.45 -16.63 -4.02
C HIS A 82 -4.59 -15.41 -3.08
N LEU A 83 -4.58 -14.18 -3.60
CA LEU A 83 -4.76 -12.95 -2.82
C LEU A 83 -6.23 -12.59 -2.58
N GLY A 84 -7.16 -13.25 -3.30
CA GLY A 84 -8.59 -12.97 -3.24
C GLY A 84 -9.09 -12.05 -4.35
N LYS A 85 -10.19 -11.34 -4.08
CA LYS A 85 -10.85 -10.45 -5.04
C LYS A 85 -10.15 -9.10 -5.05
N LYS A 86 -9.83 -8.60 -6.25
CA LYS A 86 -9.32 -7.23 -6.40
C LYS A 86 -10.41 -6.21 -6.03
N ILE A 87 -10.07 -5.27 -5.15
CA ILE A 87 -10.93 -4.19 -4.68
C ILE A 87 -10.27 -2.82 -4.93
N LYS A 88 -11.02 -1.73 -4.80
CA LYS A 88 -10.47 -0.38 -4.84
C LYS A 88 -9.82 -0.05 -3.50
N PHE A 89 -8.91 0.93 -3.50
CA PHE A 89 -8.33 1.46 -2.27
C PHE A 89 -9.42 1.99 -1.31
N ASP A 90 -10.44 2.67 -1.84
CA ASP A 90 -11.55 3.21 -1.06
C ASP A 90 -12.44 2.14 -0.40
N ASP A 91 -12.37 0.90 -0.88
CA ASP A 91 -13.13 -0.22 -0.32
C ASP A 91 -12.43 -0.83 0.91
N LEU A 92 -11.18 -0.46 1.19
CA LEU A 92 -10.46 -0.88 2.40
C LEU A 92 -11.05 -0.21 3.65
N PRO A 93 -11.02 -0.87 4.82
CA PRO A 93 -11.30 -0.22 6.09
C PRO A 93 -10.41 1.01 6.34
N LYS A 94 -10.91 1.99 7.10
CA LYS A 94 -10.22 3.28 7.25
C LYS A 94 -8.81 3.15 7.83
N ASP A 95 -8.61 2.26 8.80
CA ASP A 95 -7.31 2.01 9.39
C ASP A 95 -6.34 1.34 8.40
N CYS A 96 -6.84 0.43 7.56
CA CYS A 96 -6.05 -0.15 6.47
C CYS A 96 -5.63 0.92 5.45
N GLN A 97 -6.54 1.85 5.10
CA GLN A 97 -6.20 2.97 4.22
C GLN A 97 -5.09 3.84 4.82
N THR A 98 -5.14 4.11 6.13
CA THR A 98 -4.12 4.87 6.84
C THR A 98 -2.75 4.17 6.83
N LEU A 99 -2.69 2.87 7.11
CA LEU A 99 -1.44 2.11 7.07
C LEU A 99 -0.83 2.12 5.66
N VAL A 100 -1.64 1.84 4.64
CA VAL A 100 -1.19 1.86 3.24
C VAL A 100 -0.69 3.25 2.83
N LEU A 101 -1.37 4.32 3.26
CA LEU A 101 -0.95 5.69 2.96
C LEU A 101 0.36 6.07 3.65
N SER A 102 0.56 5.65 4.91
CA SER A 102 1.82 5.87 5.64
C SER A 102 2.99 5.29 4.85
N ASP A 103 2.94 3.99 4.55
CA ASP A 103 3.98 3.31 3.78
C ASP A 103 4.17 3.92 2.39
N TYR A 104 3.07 4.24 1.69
CA TYR A 104 3.14 4.83 0.35
C TYR A 104 3.85 6.17 0.37
N VAL A 105 3.55 7.02 1.35
CA VAL A 105 4.16 8.32 1.53
C VAL A 105 5.65 8.17 1.80
N ASP A 106 6.05 7.21 2.62
CA ASP A 106 7.44 6.95 2.98
C ASP A 106 8.23 6.35 1.81
N TYR A 107 7.70 5.31 1.17
CA TYR A 107 8.30 4.68 -0.01
C TYR A 107 8.50 5.68 -1.15
N TRP A 108 7.55 6.59 -1.38
CA TRP A 108 7.69 7.64 -2.38
C TRP A 108 8.34 8.92 -1.85
N LYS A 109 8.81 8.97 -0.60
CA LYS A 109 9.49 10.13 0.00
C LYS A 109 8.69 11.42 -0.19
N LEU A 110 7.39 11.40 0.09
CA LEU A 110 6.49 12.55 -0.02
C LEU A 110 6.63 13.43 1.25
N LYS A 111 7.76 14.12 1.39
CA LYS A 111 8.15 14.86 2.62
C LYS A 111 7.13 15.88 3.12
N GLU A 112 6.29 16.37 2.22
CA GLU A 112 5.27 17.38 2.51
C GLU A 112 3.94 16.78 2.99
N HIS A 113 3.80 15.45 2.94
CA HIS A 113 2.59 14.77 3.39
C HIS A 113 2.60 14.63 4.93
N PRO A 114 1.48 14.87 5.64
CA PRO A 114 1.42 14.81 7.10
C PRO A 114 1.79 13.45 7.72
N LEU A 115 1.64 12.37 6.95
CA LEU A 115 2.00 11.01 7.37
C LEU A 115 3.46 10.64 7.07
N TYR A 116 4.26 11.54 6.49
CA TYR A 116 5.65 11.23 6.18
C TYR A 116 6.48 11.10 7.45
N SER A 117 7.21 9.99 7.55
CA SER A 117 8.12 9.69 8.65
C SER A 117 9.57 9.78 8.19
N GLU A 118 10.42 10.39 9.01
CA GLU A 118 11.89 10.38 8.82
C GLU A 118 12.57 9.18 9.49
N TYR A 119 11.79 8.35 10.20
CA TYR A 119 12.25 7.15 10.90
C TYR A 119 12.44 5.96 9.95
#